data_AF-A0A7Z8RKJ5-F1
#
_entry.id   AF-A0A7Z8RKJ5-F1
#
_cell.length_a   1.000
_cell.length_b   1.000
_cell.length_c   1.000
_cell.angle_alpha   90.00
_cell.angle_beta   90.00
_cell.angle_gamma   90.00
#
_symmetry.space_group_name_H-M   'P 1'
#
loop_
_entity.id
_entity.type
_entity.pdbx_description
1 polymer ?
#
loop_
_entity_poly.entity_id
_entity_poly.type
_entity_poly.pdbx_seq_one_letter_code
_entity_poly.pdbx_strand_id
1 'polypeptide(L)'
;MSYKPKKSCAYPMCINLTTEQYCEKHKQEATKSYDKYQRDNQTTAFYKSVGWRITRAKALSRDCYLCQRCLKDKKLTPADMVHHIVEVKEDWSKRLDINNLESLCNSCHNKVHGKRG
;
A
#
# COMPACT_ATOMS: atom_id res chain seq x y z
N MET A 1 -20.39 -30.77 -11.50
CA MET A 1 -20.27 -29.36 -11.04
C MET A 1 -21.07 -29.23 -9.75
N SER A 2 -20.43 -28.87 -8.64
CA SER A 2 -21.09 -28.83 -7.34
C SER A 2 -22.03 -27.63 -7.24
N TYR A 3 -23.33 -27.89 -7.19
CA TYR A 3 -24.36 -26.86 -7.11
C TYR A 3 -24.46 -26.36 -5.66
N LYS A 4 -24.13 -25.09 -5.42
CA LYS A 4 -24.31 -24.49 -4.10
C LYS A 4 -25.77 -24.04 -3.94
N PRO A 5 -26.48 -24.45 -2.87
CA PRO A 5 -27.83 -23.97 -2.61
C PRO A 5 -27.80 -22.46 -2.37
N LYS A 6 -28.82 -21.76 -2.87
CA LYS A 6 -28.94 -20.31 -2.66
C LYS A 6 -29.34 -20.03 -1.21
N LYS A 7 -28.69 -19.07 -0.58
CA LYS A 7 -28.97 -18.56 0.77
C LYS A 7 -29.41 -17.09 0.72
N SER A 8 -30.02 -16.60 1.79
CA SER A 8 -30.37 -15.18 1.90
C SER A 8 -29.12 -14.30 1.92
N CYS A 9 -29.24 -13.12 1.32
CA CYS A 9 -28.21 -12.09 1.34
C CYS A 9 -27.96 -11.62 2.79
N ALA A 10 -26.69 -11.49 3.18
CA ALA A 10 -26.30 -11.06 4.54
C ALA A 10 -26.49 -9.54 4.79
N TYR A 11 -27.16 -8.81 3.90
CA TYR A 11 -27.40 -7.37 4.06
C TYR A 11 -28.69 -7.17 4.88
N PRO A 12 -28.72 -6.26 5.87
CA PRO A 12 -29.89 -6.07 6.72
C PRO A 12 -31.17 -5.91 5.92
N MET A 13 -32.21 -6.67 6.27
CA MET A 13 -33.53 -6.63 5.61
C MET A 13 -33.56 -7.01 4.12
N CYS A 14 -32.49 -7.59 3.56
CA CYS A 14 -32.48 -8.05 2.18
C CYS A 14 -33.02 -9.49 2.04
N ILE A 15 -34.09 -9.66 1.27
CA ILE A 15 -34.71 -10.96 1.00
C ILE A 15 -34.15 -11.69 -0.24
N ASN A 16 -33.18 -11.09 -0.95
CA ASN A 16 -32.65 -11.70 -2.18
C ASN A 16 -31.82 -12.94 -1.88
N LEU A 17 -31.99 -13.97 -2.71
CA LEU A 17 -31.22 -15.21 -2.64
C LEU A 17 -29.93 -15.10 -3.47
N THR A 18 -28.82 -15.55 -2.92
CA THR A 18 -27.48 -15.54 -3.52
C THR A 18 -26.73 -16.82 -3.16
N THR A 19 -25.77 -17.23 -3.99
CA THR A 19 -24.83 -18.31 -3.62
C THR A 19 -23.64 -17.77 -2.81
N GLU A 20 -23.47 -16.44 -2.79
CA GLU A 20 -22.38 -15.72 -2.15
C GLU A 20 -22.83 -15.07 -0.82
N GLN A 21 -21.98 -14.25 -0.19
CA GLN A 21 -22.34 -13.52 1.04
C GLN A 21 -23.40 -12.43 0.80
N TYR A 22 -23.29 -11.70 -0.31
CA TYR A 22 -24.22 -10.65 -0.72
C TYR A 22 -24.82 -10.95 -2.08
N CYS A 23 -26.03 -10.43 -2.36
CA CYS A 23 -26.59 -10.41 -3.71
C CYS A 23 -25.84 -9.39 -4.58
N GLU A 24 -26.02 -9.44 -5.89
CA GLU A 24 -25.22 -8.62 -6.82
C GLU A 24 -25.33 -7.12 -6.54
N LYS A 25 -26.50 -6.63 -6.13
CA LYS A 25 -26.71 -5.24 -5.69
C LYS A 25 -25.85 -4.90 -4.47
N HIS A 26 -25.98 -5.68 -3.40
CA HIS A 26 -25.29 -5.41 -2.15
C HIS A 26 -23.79 -5.75 -2.20
N LYS A 27 -23.32 -6.59 -3.13
CA LYS A 27 -21.89 -6.73 -3.42
C LYS A 27 -21.32 -5.39 -3.87
N GLN A 28 -21.96 -4.73 -4.83
CA GLN A 28 -21.51 -3.42 -5.32
C GLN A 28 -21.53 -2.37 -4.23
N GLU A 29 -22.56 -2.37 -3.36
CA GLU A 29 -22.65 -1.44 -2.23
C GLU A 29 -21.60 -1.74 -1.15
N ALA A 30 -21.35 -3.00 -0.82
CA ALA A 30 -20.30 -3.41 0.10
C ALA A 30 -18.91 -3.04 -0.42
N THR A 31 -18.64 -3.24 -1.73
CA THR A 31 -17.39 -2.81 -2.38
C THR A 31 -17.25 -1.30 -2.35
N LYS A 32 -18.31 -0.54 -2.71
CA LYS A 32 -18.29 0.94 -2.65
C LYS A 32 -18.06 1.45 -1.23
N SER A 33 -18.66 0.82 -0.23
CA SER A 33 -18.47 1.15 1.18
C SER A 33 -17.02 0.86 1.61
N TYR A 34 -16.47 -0.30 1.23
CA TYR A 34 -15.08 -0.65 1.50
C TYR A 34 -14.10 0.34 0.85
N ASP A 35 -14.29 0.70 -0.43
CA ASP A 35 -13.46 1.71 -1.10
C ASP A 35 -13.59 3.10 -0.45
N LYS A 36 -14.78 3.47 0.03
CA LYS A 36 -15.05 4.77 0.66
C LYS A 36 -14.44 4.90 2.06
N TYR A 37 -14.39 3.81 2.83
CA TYR A 37 -14.01 3.85 4.26
C TYR A 37 -12.68 3.15 4.59
N GLN A 38 -12.12 2.30 3.72
CA GLN A 38 -10.88 1.54 4.00
C GLN A 38 -9.71 1.89 3.08
N ARG A 39 -9.94 2.53 1.93
CA ARG A 39 -8.84 3.08 1.13
C ARG A 39 -8.46 4.41 1.75
N ASP A 40 -7.29 4.46 2.39
CA ASP A 40 -6.73 5.69 2.93
C ASP A 40 -6.49 6.69 1.77
N ASN A 41 -7.53 7.47 1.46
CA ASN A 41 -7.56 8.39 0.33
C ASN A 41 -6.45 9.43 0.45
N GLN A 42 -6.10 9.79 1.68
CA GLN A 42 -5.02 10.70 2.03
C GLN A 42 -3.65 10.12 1.63
N THR A 43 -3.32 8.89 2.03
CA THR A 43 -2.07 8.22 1.66
C THR A 43 -2.00 7.98 0.15
N THR A 44 -3.11 7.57 -0.47
CA THR A 44 -3.18 7.35 -1.92
C THR A 44 -2.94 8.65 -2.70
N ALA A 45 -3.57 9.75 -2.28
CA ALA A 45 -3.35 11.07 -2.87
C ALA A 45 -1.91 11.56 -2.65
N PHE A 46 -1.32 11.28 -1.48
CA PHE A 46 0.07 11.62 -1.18
C PHE A 46 1.07 10.96 -2.13
N TYR A 47 0.96 9.65 -2.37
CA TYR A 47 1.87 8.97 -3.29
C TYR A 47 1.69 9.42 -4.76
N LYS A 48 0.57 10.06 -5.11
CA LYS A 48 0.35 10.72 -6.41
C LYS A 48 0.76 12.19 -6.43
N SER A 49 1.09 12.77 -5.27
CA SER A 49 1.35 14.19 -5.13
C SER A 49 2.68 14.62 -5.78
N VAL A 50 2.73 15.87 -6.22
CA VAL A 50 3.96 16.49 -6.73
C VAL A 50 5.05 16.53 -5.66
N GLY A 51 4.66 16.79 -4.40
CA GLY A 51 5.60 16.80 -3.26
C GLY A 51 6.32 15.47 -3.10
N TRP A 52 5.59 14.35 -3.14
CA TRP A 52 6.22 13.02 -3.08
C TRP A 52 7.16 12.79 -4.25
N ARG A 53 6.74 13.11 -5.48
CA ARG A 53 7.59 12.93 -6.66
C ARG A 53 8.92 13.69 -6.56
N ILE A 54 8.88 14.94 -6.08
CA ILE A 54 10.08 15.77 -5.89
C ILE A 54 10.96 15.20 -4.78
N THR A 55 10.40 14.92 -3.60
CA THR A 55 11.19 14.42 -2.46
C THR A 55 11.77 13.04 -2.75
N ARG A 56 11.02 12.15 -3.43
CA ARG A 56 11.52 10.86 -3.89
C ARG A 56 12.72 11.02 -4.83
N ALA A 57 12.64 11.94 -5.79
CA ALA A 57 13.76 12.20 -6.69
C ALA A 57 14.98 12.73 -5.92
N LYS A 58 14.79 13.65 -4.97
CA LYS A 58 15.86 14.16 -4.10
C LYS A 58 16.52 13.05 -3.28
N ALA A 59 15.75 12.14 -2.70
CA ALA A 59 16.26 11.01 -1.94
C ALA A 59 17.11 10.08 -2.82
N LEU A 60 16.61 9.72 -4.02
CA LEU A 60 17.38 8.91 -4.97
C LEU A 60 18.67 9.59 -5.42
N SER A 61 18.65 10.89 -5.72
CA SER A 61 19.84 11.64 -6.10
C SER A 61 20.86 11.75 -4.96
N ARG A 62 20.42 12.02 -3.73
CA ARG A 62 21.27 12.01 -2.52
C ARG A 62 21.98 10.67 -2.35
N ASP A 63 21.25 9.59 -2.61
CA ASP A 63 21.69 8.22 -2.43
C ASP A 63 22.47 7.67 -3.64
N CYS A 64 22.79 8.53 -4.63
CA CYS A 64 23.43 8.15 -5.90
C CYS A 64 22.72 7.01 -6.63
N TYR A 65 21.40 6.89 -6.46
CA TYR A 65 20.56 5.79 -6.97
C TYR A 65 21.00 4.39 -6.48
N LEU A 66 21.69 4.32 -5.34
CA LEU A 66 22.13 3.08 -4.72
C LEU A 66 21.30 2.72 -3.50
N CYS A 67 21.13 1.42 -3.28
CA CYS A 67 20.53 0.87 -2.07
C CYS A 67 21.44 1.16 -0.87
N GLN A 68 20.92 1.95 0.08
CA GLN A 68 21.71 2.41 1.24
C GLN A 68 22.05 1.27 2.20
N ARG A 69 21.23 0.23 2.28
CA ARG A 69 21.53 -0.97 3.09
C ARG A 69 22.62 -1.82 2.44
N CYS A 70 22.55 -2.07 1.14
CA CYS A 70 23.60 -2.78 0.42
C CYS A 70 24.93 -2.02 0.48
N LEU A 71 24.90 -0.69 0.38
CA LEU A 71 26.10 0.14 0.47
C LEU A 71 26.79 0.02 1.83
N LYS A 72 26.02 -0.04 2.94
CA LYS A 72 26.55 -0.33 4.29
C LYS A 72 27.27 -1.68 4.34
N ASP A 73 26.79 -2.67 3.59
CA ASP A 73 27.41 -3.99 3.41
C ASP A 73 28.52 -4.02 2.34
N LYS A 74 29.00 -2.85 1.88
CA LYS A 74 30.00 -2.69 0.79
C LYS A 74 29.58 -3.30 -0.55
N LYS A 75 28.27 -3.38 -0.82
CA LYS A 75 27.70 -3.85 -2.09
C LYS A 75 27.08 -2.70 -2.86
N LEU A 76 27.50 -2.53 -4.12
CA LEU A 76 26.89 -1.56 -5.03
C LEU A 76 25.67 -2.21 -5.69
N THR A 77 24.48 -1.85 -5.22
CA THR A 77 23.22 -2.36 -5.78
C THR A 77 22.33 -1.16 -6.09
N PRO A 78 21.75 -1.07 -7.30
CA PRO A 78 20.79 -0.02 -7.62
C PRO A 78 19.60 -0.01 -6.66
N ALA A 79 19.08 1.17 -6.35
CA ALA A 79 17.81 1.30 -5.63
C ALA A 79 16.63 1.17 -6.60
N ASP A 80 15.65 0.37 -6.21
CA ASP A 80 14.39 0.20 -6.95
C ASP A 80 13.32 1.19 -6.46
N MET A 81 13.38 1.53 -5.17
CA MET A 81 12.36 2.34 -4.49
C MET A 81 12.94 3.19 -3.36
N VAL A 82 12.11 4.10 -2.86
CA VAL A 82 12.38 4.89 -1.66
C VAL A 82 11.39 4.47 -0.60
N HIS A 83 11.91 4.11 0.57
CA HIS A 83 11.17 3.60 1.71
C HIS A 83 11.13 4.63 2.83
N HIS A 84 10.00 4.71 3.53
CA HIS A 84 9.81 5.55 4.70
C HIS A 84 10.31 4.82 5.96
N ILE A 85 11.28 5.38 6.69
CA ILE A 85 11.83 4.75 7.91
C ILE A 85 10.75 4.70 9.01
N VAL A 86 10.03 5.80 9.20
CA VAL A 86 8.76 5.87 9.94
C VAL A 86 7.65 5.95 8.91
N GLU A 87 6.76 4.96 8.92
CA GLU A 87 5.72 4.83 7.90
C GLU A 87 4.77 6.04 7.91
N VAL A 88 4.26 6.39 6.74
CA VAL A 88 3.36 7.54 6.55
C VAL A 88 2.10 7.45 7.43
N LYS A 89 1.66 6.21 7.73
CA LYS A 89 0.52 5.94 8.61
C LYS A 89 0.83 6.13 10.09
N GLU A 90 2.09 6.02 10.48
CA GLU A 90 2.53 6.20 11.87
C GLU A 90 2.77 7.68 12.17
N ASP A 91 3.40 8.41 11.25
CA ASP A 91 3.68 9.84 11.42
C ASP A 91 3.56 10.61 10.09
N TRP A 92 2.39 11.20 9.87
CA TRP A 92 2.10 11.99 8.67
C TRP A 92 3.00 13.23 8.53
N SER A 93 3.53 13.77 9.63
CA SER A 93 4.36 14.98 9.60
C SER A 93 5.69 14.72 8.87
N LYS A 94 6.19 13.48 8.93
CA LYS A 94 7.45 13.03 8.32
C LYS A 94 7.36 12.54 6.88
N ARG A 95 6.16 12.55 6.28
CA ARG A 95 5.92 11.97 4.94
C ARG A 95 6.82 12.54 3.82
N LEU A 96 7.27 13.80 3.95
CA LEU A 96 8.16 14.50 3.02
C LEU A 96 9.53 14.83 3.63
N ASP A 97 9.82 14.37 4.85
CA ASP A 97 11.12 14.57 5.48
C ASP A 97 12.15 13.68 4.78
N ILE A 98 13.16 14.30 4.17
CA ILE A 98 14.21 13.58 3.44
C ILE A 98 15.02 12.65 4.36
N ASN A 99 15.16 12.98 5.65
CA ASN A 99 15.86 12.16 6.61
C ASN A 99 15.06 10.93 7.04
N ASN A 100 13.74 10.95 6.81
CA ASN A 100 12.85 9.82 7.00
C ASN A 100 12.77 8.89 5.77
N LEU A 101 13.59 9.13 4.74
CA LEU A 101 13.58 8.35 3.49
C LEU A 101 14.90 7.63 3.25
N GLU A 102 14.81 6.36 2.86
CA GLU A 102 15.95 5.50 2.52
C GLU A 102 15.75 4.86 1.13
N SER A 103 16.71 5.02 0.21
CA SER A 103 16.67 4.33 -1.09
C SER A 103 17.06 2.86 -0.93
N LEU A 104 16.22 1.94 -1.40
CA LEU A 104 16.36 0.49 -1.21
C LEU A 104 16.17 -0.29 -2.51
N CYS A 105 16.89 -1.41 -2.62
CA CYS A 105 16.56 -2.45 -3.59
C CYS A 105 15.40 -3.32 -3.08
N ASN A 106 14.74 -4.05 -3.98
CA ASN A 106 13.59 -4.90 -3.66
C ASN A 106 13.89 -5.94 -2.55
N SER A 107 15.09 -6.53 -2.57
CA SER A 107 15.51 -7.49 -1.53
C SER A 107 15.58 -6.84 -0.16
N CYS A 108 16.18 -5.66 -0.05
CA CYS A 108 16.30 -4.93 1.21
C CYS A 108 14.95 -4.41 1.68
N HIS A 109 14.13 -3.88 0.78
CA HIS A 109 12.78 -3.41 1.07
C HIS A 109 11.90 -4.53 1.67
N ASN A 110 11.92 -5.72 1.06
CA ASN A 110 11.15 -6.87 1.56
C ASN A 110 11.62 -7.36 2.93
N LYS A 111 12.91 -7.19 3.27
CA LYS A 111 13.41 -7.48 4.62
C LYS A 111 12.88 -6.50 5.66
N VAL A 112 12.62 -5.24 5.27
CA VAL A 112 12.09 -4.22 6.19
C VAL A 112 10.64 -4.50 6.56
N HIS A 113 9.81 -4.78 5.56
CA HIS A 113 8.38 -5.04 5.79
C HIS A 113 8.10 -6.39 6.47
N GLY A 114 9.13 -7.21 6.72
CA GLY A 114 9.00 -8.57 7.18
C GLY A 114 8.33 -9.45 6.12
N LYS A 115 8.72 -10.72 6.05
CA LYS A 115 8.04 -11.69 5.20
C LYS A 115 6.54 -11.70 5.51
N ARG A 116 5.72 -11.11 4.65
CA ARG A 116 4.38 -11.63 4.36
C ARG A 116 4.56 -12.75 3.33
N GLY A 117 5.13 -13.85 3.79
CA GLY A 117 5.12 -15.14 3.10
C GLY A 117 4.13 -16.03 3.81
#